data_AF-A0A920E5E4-F1
#
_entry.id   AF-A0A920E5E4-F1
#
_cell.length_a   1.000
_cell.length_b   1.000
_cell.length_c   1.000
_cell.angle_alpha   90.00
_cell.angle_beta   90.00
_cell.angle_gamma   90.00
#
_symmetry.space_group_name_H-M   'P 1'
#
loop_
_entity.id
_entity.type
_entity.pdbx_description
1 polymer ?
#
loop_
_entity_poly.entity_id
_entity_poly.type
_entity_poly.pdbx_seq_one_letter_code
_entity_poly.pdbx_strand_id
1 'polypeptide(L)' 'MIIEFKKRRNFLVSELNKIENIQCKQPGGAFYVFPKIKKENMNSVEISKYLLEKKFIATVPGSSFGKNGEGF' A
#
# COMPACT_ATOMS: atom_id res chain seq x y z
N MET A 1 21.04 7.83 -4.49
CA MET A 1 19.57 8.01 -4.54
C MET A 1 18.82 6.71 -4.85
N ILE A 2 19.09 6.03 -5.96
CA ILE A 2 18.40 4.77 -6.36
C ILE A 2 18.54 3.63 -5.35
N ILE A 3 19.75 3.42 -4.82
CA ILE A 3 20.03 2.36 -3.83
C ILE A 3 19.16 2.52 -2.58
N GLU A 4 19.01 3.77 -2.11
CA GLU A 4 18.26 4.07 -0.89
C GLU A 4 16.75 3.86 -1.09
N PHE A 5 16.20 4.27 -2.23
CA PHE A 5 14.80 3.95 -2.58
C PHE A 5 14.57 2.44 -2.68
N LYS A 6 15.51 1.70 -3.29
CA LYS A 6 15.43 0.23 -3.36
C LYS A 6 15.43 -0.40 -1.98
N LYS A 7 16.32 0.05 -1.07
CA LYS A 7 16.39 -0.44 0.31
C LYS A 7 15.08 -0.19 1.07
N ARG A 8 14.55 1.04 1.03
CA ARG A 8 13.29 1.42 1.70
C ARG A 8 12.10 0.66 1.15
N ARG A 9 11.99 0.56 -0.18
CA ARG A 9 10.92 -0.18 -0.84
C ARG A 9 10.96 -1.66 -0.46
N ASN A 10 12.14 -2.30 -0.51
CA ASN A 10 12.28 -3.71 -0.16
C ASN A 10 11.92 -3.97 1.31
N PHE A 11 12.33 -3.06 2.21
CA PHE A 11 11.91 -3.10 3.61
C PHE A 11 10.38 -3.01 3.75
N LEU A 12 9.75 -2.02 3.10
CA LEU A 12 8.29 -1.86 3.09
C LEU A 12 7.57 -3.11 2.60
N VAL A 13 7.99 -3.68 1.46
CA VAL A 13 7.39 -4.91 0.92
C VAL A 13 7.53 -6.07 1.92
N SER A 14 8.71 -6.22 2.54
CA SER A 14 8.94 -7.30 3.50
C SER A 14 8.09 -7.15 4.75
N GLU A 15 7.97 -5.95 5.32
CA GLU A 15 7.19 -5.72 6.54
C GLU A 15 5.69 -5.78 6.27
N LEU A 16 5.21 -5.23 5.15
CA LEU A 16 3.79 -5.29 4.78
C LEU A 16 3.30 -6.73 4.61
N ASN A 17 4.12 -7.61 4.03
CA ASN A 17 3.75 -9.02 3.86
C ASN A 17 3.79 -9.84 5.15
N LYS A 18 4.29 -9.30 6.27
CA LYS A 18 4.17 -9.94 7.59
C LYS A 18 2.83 -9.63 8.27
N ILE A 19 2.11 -8.61 7.79
CA ILE A 19 0.83 -8.21 8.36
C ILE A 19 -0.26 -9.10 7.78
N GLU A 20 -1.03 -9.75 8.66
CA GLU A 20 -2.18 -10.55 8.24
C GLU A 20 -3.14 -9.70 7.40
N ASN A 21 -3.68 -10.30 6.34
CA ASN A 21 -4.60 -9.65 5.40
C ASN A 21 -4.00 -8.53 4.52
N ILE A 22 -2.67 -8.36 4.52
CA ILE A 22 -1.97 -7.48 3.57
C ILE A 22 -1.10 -8.32 2.64
N GLN A 23 -1.17 -8.04 1.34
CA GLN A 23 -0.31 -8.64 0.32
C GLN A 23 0.32 -7.55 -0.52
N CYS A 24 1.64 -7.50 -0.57
CA CYS A 24 2.38 -6.49 -1.31
C CYS A 24 3.33 -7.16 -2.31
N LYS A 25 3.08 -6.95 -3.61
CA LYS A 25 4.01 -7.43 -4.66
C LYS A 25 5.24 -6.54 -4.73
N GLN A 26 6.39 -7.14 -5.03
CA GLN A 26 7.63 -6.42 -5.25
C GLN A 26 7.56 -5.64 -6.57
N PRO A 27 7.68 -4.30 -6.57
CA PRO A 27 7.71 -3.52 -7.81
C PRO A 27 9.03 -3.70 -8.56
N GLY A 28 8.96 -3.80 -9.89
CA GLY A 28 10.15 -3.90 -10.76
C GLY A 28 10.97 -2.61 -10.81
N GLY A 29 10.30 -1.47 -11.03
CA GLY A 29 10.96 -0.16 -11.21
C GLY A 29 10.49 0.97 -10.30
N ALA A 30 9.32 0.86 -9.67
CA ALA A 30 8.78 1.93 -8.83
C ALA A 30 9.51 2.04 -7.48
N PHE A 31 9.53 3.25 -6.91
CA PHE A 31 10.02 3.52 -5.54
C PHE A 31 8.91 3.39 -4.48
N TYR A 32 7.64 3.45 -4.90
CA TYR A 32 6.46 3.22 -4.06
C TYR A 32 5.99 1.77 -4.16
N VAL A 33 5.08 1.38 -3.28
CA VAL A 33 4.44 0.06 -3.25
C VAL A 33 2.93 0.20 -3.40
N PHE A 34 2.29 -0.86 -3.91
CA PHE A 34 0.85 -0.94 -4.11
C PHE A 34 0.35 -2.20 -3.38
N PRO A 35 0.05 -2.11 -2.07
CA PRO A 35 -0.35 -3.25 -1.28
C PRO A 35 -1.86 -3.49 -1.39
N LYS A 36 -2.21 -4.74 -1.66
CA LYS A 36 -3.57 -5.23 -1.52
C LYS A 36 -3.91 -5.44 -0.06
N ILE A 37 -4.91 -4.72 0.43
CA ILE A 37 -5.40 -4.82 1.81
C ILE A 37 -6.77 -5.49 1.76
N LYS A 38 -6.90 -6.66 2.40
CA LYS A 38 -8.17 -7.35 2.57
C LYS A 38 -8.77 -6.94 3.91
N LYS A 39 -9.71 -6.00 3.91
CA LYS A 39 -10.46 -5.66 5.11
C LYS A 39 -11.94 -5.65 4.75
N GLU A 40 -12.71 -6.49 5.43
CA GLU A 40 -14.14 -6.60 5.18
C GLU A 40 -14.81 -5.23 5.35
N ASN A 41 -15.73 -4.92 4.43
CA ASN A 41 -16.55 -3.72 4.44
C ASN A 41 -15.77 -2.38 4.40
N MET A 42 -14.54 -2.37 3.87
CA MET A 42 -13.81 -1.12 3.61
C MET A 42 -13.31 -1.05 2.16
N ASN A 43 -13.65 0.03 1.46
CA ASN A 43 -13.07 0.38 0.17
C ASN A 43 -11.74 1.14 0.31
N SER A 44 -11.03 1.34 -0.80
CA SER A 44 -9.71 1.97 -0.82
C SER A 44 -9.67 3.41 -0.29
N VAL A 45 -10.79 4.15 -0.43
CA VAL A 45 -10.93 5.51 0.12
C VAL A 45 -11.07 5.46 1.63
N GLU A 46 -11.91 4.56 2.14
CA GLU A 46 -12.13 4.36 3.58
C GLU A 46 -10.86 3.88 4.28
N ILE A 47 -10.10 2.98 3.63
CA ILE A 47 -8.80 2.54 4.14
C ILE A 47 -7.82 3.72 4.22
N SER A 48 -7.71 4.51 3.16
CA SER A 48 -6.80 5.66 3.14
C SER A 48 -7.17 6.71 4.18
N LYS A 49 -8.47 6.97 4.35
CA LYS A 49 -8.98 7.88 5.39
C LYS A 49 -8.70 7.34 6.80
N TYR A 50 -8.93 6.04 7.03
CA TYR A 50 -8.64 5.40 8.31
C TYR A 50 -7.14 5.49 8.67
N LEU A 51 -6.26 5.22 7.70
CA LEU A 51 -4.81 5.35 7.90
C LEU A 51 -4.41 6.79 8.23
N LEU A 52 -5.00 7.78 7.55
CA LEU A 52 -4.73 9.19 7.81
C LEU A 52 -5.20 9.63 9.20
N GLU A 53 -6.45 9.35 9.55
CA GLU A 53 -7.08 9.88 10.76
C GLU A 53 -6.70 9.10 12.03
N LYS A 54 -6.53 7.77 11.93
CA LYS A 54 -6.30 6.90 13.10
C LYS A 54 -4.85 6.49 13.27
N LYS A 55 -4.06 6.52 12.19
CA LYS A 55 -2.66 6.10 12.20
C LYS A 55 -1.69 7.21 11.80
N PHE A 56 -2.19 8.37 11.36
CA PHE A 56 -1.37 9.50 10.89
C PHE A 56 -0.49 9.13 9.69
N ILE A 57 -0.99 8.24 8.82
CA ILE A 57 -0.31 7.78 7.61
C ILE A 57 -1.11 8.25 6.39
N ALA A 58 -0.51 9.11 5.57
CA ALA A 58 -1.09 9.53 4.31
C ALA A 58 -0.82 8.48 3.21
N THR A 59 -1.88 8.04 2.53
CA THR A 59 -1.82 7.12 1.38
C THR A 59 -2.74 7.61 0.25
N VAL A 60 -2.53 7.09 -0.96
CA VAL A 60 -3.41 7.36 -2.10
C VAL A 60 -4.42 6.21 -2.22
N PRO A 61 -5.73 6.49 -2.31
CA PRO A 61 -6.72 5.46 -2.58
C PRO A 61 -6.42 4.74 -3.90
N GLY A 62 -6.48 3.41 -3.87
CA GLY A 62 -6.26 2.60 -5.07
C GLY A 62 -7.24 2.92 -6.21
N SER A 63 -8.49 3.25 -5.88
CA SER A 63 -9.50 3.74 -6.85
C SER A 63 -9.06 4.97 -7.65
N SER A 64 -8.14 5.80 -7.15
CA SER A 64 -7.58 6.93 -7.89
C SER A 64 -6.74 6.51 -9.11
N PHE A 65 -6.31 5.24 -9.17
CA PHE A 65 -5.62 4.64 -10.31
C PHE A 65 -6.57 3.92 -11.28
N GLY A 66 -7.88 4.07 -11.10
CA GLY A 66 -8.93 3.46 -11.92
C GLY A 66 -9.58 2.25 -11.24
N LYS A 67 -10.58 1.65 -11.92
CA LYS A 67 -11.41 0.56 -11.37
C LYS A 67 -10.60 -0.64 -10.88
N ASN A 68 -9.49 -0.95 -11.56
CA ASN A 68 -8.61 -2.07 -11.21
C ASN A 68 -7.68 -1.79 -10.02
N GLY A 69 -7.61 -0.55 -9.55
CA GLY A 69 -6.85 -0.20 -8.36
C GLY A 69 -7.64 -0.38 -7.06
N GLU A 70 -8.95 -0.61 -7.15
CA GLU A 70 -9.76 -0.89 -5.97
C GLU A 70 -9.38 -2.25 -5.35
N GLY A 71 -8.85 -2.23 -4.13
CA GLY A 71 -8.46 -3.43 -3.39
C GLY A 71 -7.27 -4.21 -3.97
N PHE A 72 -6.27 -3.51 -4.54
CA PHE A 72 -5.20 -4.13 -5.34
C PHE A 72 -3.78 -3.66 -5.03
#